data_AF-A0A9E6B4C8-F1
#
_entry.id   AF-A0A9E6B4C8-F1
#
_cell.length_a   1.000
_cell.length_b   1.000
_cell.length_c   1.000
_cell.angle_alpha   90.00
_cell.angle_beta   90.00
_cell.angle_gamma   90.00
#
_symmetry.space_group_name_H-M   'P 1'
#
loop_
_entity.id
_entity.type
_entity.pdbx_description
1 polymer ?
#
loop_
_entity_poly.entity_id
_entity_poly.type
_entity_poly.pdbx_seq_one_letter_code
_entity_poly.pdbx_strand_id
1 'polypeptide(L)'
;MVVLEQEQITALYRHQNTADWVGETQMTSRWCECVPFTVNGQRYLASFFRANYINGFGSYKEMLFATTDGGVFMPKYEHRHISLHTISDAEQLIQLDADAVPPEFASLFVFTLLKATLEYQRSNRHVNQYFFHSDGELGPLVKMRADELLTEIGGALSITFYEELAAPMVGFTLIAAQRAETAR
;
A
#
# COMPACT_ATOMS: atom_id res chain seq x y z
N MET A 1 -2.27 -12.96 9.62
CA MET A 1 -2.49 -13.59 8.30
C MET A 1 -3.93 -13.33 7.89
N VAL A 2 -4.15 -12.70 6.74
CA VAL A 2 -5.50 -12.54 6.18
C VAL A 2 -5.84 -13.84 5.48
N VAL A 3 -7.01 -14.39 5.80
CA VAL A 3 -7.56 -15.57 5.12
C VAL A 3 -8.90 -15.14 4.58
N LEU A 4 -9.09 -15.30 3.27
CA LEU A 4 -10.35 -15.01 2.60
C LEU A 4 -10.91 -16.29 2.00
N GLU A 5 -12.21 -16.49 2.18
CA GLU A 5 -12.97 -17.52 1.52
C GLU A 5 -13.25 -17.12 0.06
N GLN A 6 -13.48 -18.11 -0.79
CA GLN A 6 -13.72 -17.90 -2.23
C GLN A 6 -14.87 -16.92 -2.51
N GLU A 7 -15.94 -16.97 -1.70
CA GLU A 7 -17.08 -16.04 -1.84
C GLU A 7 -16.68 -14.60 -1.53
N GLN A 8 -15.79 -14.40 -0.56
CA GLN A 8 -15.28 -13.08 -0.20
C GLN A 8 -14.39 -12.52 -1.31
N ILE A 9 -13.52 -13.35 -1.88
CA ILE A 9 -12.70 -12.96 -3.04
C ILE A 9 -13.62 -12.61 -4.22
N THR A 10 -14.58 -13.46 -4.54
CA THR A 10 -15.57 -13.18 -5.59
C THR A 10 -16.27 -11.84 -5.36
N ALA A 11 -16.70 -11.56 -4.13
CA ALA A 11 -17.34 -10.30 -3.78
C ALA A 11 -16.41 -9.07 -3.95
N LEU A 12 -15.13 -9.21 -3.62
CA LEU A 12 -14.13 -8.14 -3.78
C LEU A 12 -13.91 -7.74 -5.25
N TYR A 13 -13.97 -8.70 -6.18
CA TYR A 13 -13.71 -8.45 -7.61
C TYR A 13 -14.98 -8.41 -8.48
N ARG A 14 -16.18 -8.48 -7.89
CA ARG A 14 -17.46 -8.55 -8.65
C ARG A 14 -17.69 -7.39 -9.63
N HIS A 15 -17.04 -6.24 -9.38
CA HIS A 15 -17.16 -5.02 -10.19
C HIS A 15 -15.93 -4.77 -11.06
N GLN A 16 -14.98 -5.69 -11.10
CA GLN A 16 -13.84 -5.62 -12.02
C GLN A 16 -14.36 -5.64 -13.46
N ASN A 17 -14.07 -4.59 -14.21
CA ASN A 17 -14.56 -4.40 -15.58
C ASN A 17 -13.45 -4.22 -16.63
N THR A 18 -12.20 -4.11 -16.20
CA THR A 18 -11.02 -3.89 -17.05
C THR A 18 -9.86 -4.78 -16.60
N ALA A 19 -8.84 -4.90 -17.45
CA ALA A 19 -7.61 -5.64 -17.14
C ALA A 19 -6.79 -4.94 -16.04
N ASP A 20 -6.80 -3.61 -16.04
CA ASP A 20 -6.22 -2.77 -15.00
C ASP A 20 -7.35 -2.08 -14.24
N TRP A 21 -7.48 -2.37 -12.95
CA TRP A 21 -8.64 -1.95 -12.16
C TRP A 21 -8.25 -1.75 -10.70
N VAL A 22 -8.89 -0.80 -10.02
CA VAL A 22 -8.76 -0.58 -8.57
C VAL A 22 -10.17 -0.52 -7.99
N GLY A 23 -10.44 -1.37 -7.02
CA GLY A 23 -11.71 -1.40 -6.30
C GLY A 23 -11.74 -0.44 -5.12
N GLU A 24 -12.84 -0.51 -4.36
CA GLU A 24 -13.04 0.32 -3.17
C GLU A 24 -12.37 -0.30 -1.93
N THR A 25 -12.24 0.52 -0.87
CA THR A 25 -11.78 0.02 0.43
C THR A 25 -12.84 -0.88 1.06
N GLN A 26 -12.43 -2.08 1.48
CA GLN A 26 -13.28 -3.05 2.14
C GLN A 26 -12.63 -3.58 3.41
N MET A 27 -13.43 -4.01 4.37
CA MET A 27 -12.92 -4.67 5.58
C MET A 27 -12.82 -6.17 5.35
N THR A 28 -11.66 -6.77 5.67
CA THR A 28 -11.45 -8.23 5.57
C THR A 28 -11.40 -8.90 6.94
N SER A 29 -11.00 -8.17 7.98
CA SER A 29 -11.05 -8.62 9.36
C SER A 29 -11.08 -7.43 10.32
N ARG A 30 -11.20 -7.70 11.62
CA ARG A 30 -11.37 -6.69 12.68
C ARG A 30 -10.31 -5.57 12.68
N TRP A 31 -9.13 -5.79 12.09
CA TRP A 31 -8.01 -4.83 12.07
C TRP A 31 -7.31 -4.73 10.72
N CYS A 32 -7.95 -5.26 9.68
CA CYS A 32 -7.41 -5.25 8.33
C CYS A 32 -8.49 -4.77 7.37
N GLU A 33 -8.14 -3.70 6.68
CA GLU A 33 -8.84 -3.25 5.49
C GLU A 33 -8.03 -3.67 4.28
N CYS A 34 -8.66 -3.70 3.12
CA CYS A 34 -7.98 -3.99 1.87
C CYS A 34 -8.52 -3.13 0.74
N VAL A 35 -7.73 -3.03 -0.31
CA VAL A 35 -8.18 -2.56 -1.62
C VAL A 35 -7.82 -3.64 -2.65
N PRO A 36 -8.82 -4.25 -3.33
CA PRO A 36 -8.56 -5.17 -4.42
C PRO A 36 -8.15 -4.38 -5.66
N PHE A 37 -7.23 -4.93 -6.43
CA PHE A 37 -6.80 -4.35 -7.69
C PHE A 37 -6.39 -5.43 -8.69
N THR A 38 -6.39 -5.07 -9.96
CA THR A 38 -6.04 -5.95 -11.07
C THR A 38 -4.98 -5.27 -11.91
N VAL A 39 -4.00 -6.04 -12.37
CA VAL A 39 -2.95 -5.58 -13.29
C VAL A 39 -2.84 -6.61 -14.41
N ASN A 40 -3.07 -6.18 -15.65
CA ASN A 40 -3.08 -7.06 -16.82
C ASN A 40 -3.94 -8.33 -16.62
N GLY A 41 -5.11 -8.19 -15.98
CA GLY A 41 -6.03 -9.29 -15.69
C GLY A 41 -5.66 -10.15 -14.45
N GLN A 42 -4.44 -10.05 -13.92
CA GLN A 42 -4.04 -10.72 -12.69
C GLN A 42 -4.59 -9.97 -11.47
N ARG A 43 -5.18 -10.70 -10.52
CA ARG A 43 -5.83 -10.15 -9.33
C ARG A 43 -4.87 -10.07 -8.14
N TYR A 44 -4.91 -8.94 -7.44
CA TYR A 44 -4.05 -8.62 -6.31
C TYR A 44 -4.79 -7.89 -5.19
N LEU A 45 -4.32 -8.06 -3.96
CA LEU A 45 -4.91 -7.44 -2.78
C LEU A 45 -3.87 -6.67 -1.98
N ALA A 46 -4.05 -5.35 -1.87
CA ALA A 46 -3.30 -4.52 -0.93
C ALA A 46 -4.04 -4.52 0.41
N SER A 47 -3.45 -5.15 1.42
CA SER A 47 -4.01 -5.22 2.78
C SER A 47 -3.32 -4.20 3.68
N PHE A 48 -4.10 -3.40 4.40
CA PHE A 48 -3.65 -2.31 5.26
C PHE A 48 -3.87 -2.69 6.73
N PHE A 49 -2.77 -2.97 7.43
CA PHE A 49 -2.79 -3.39 8.82
C PHE A 49 -2.44 -2.24 9.76
N ARG A 50 -3.18 -2.15 10.86
CA ARG A 50 -2.67 -1.46 12.05
C ARG A 50 -1.55 -2.28 12.67
N ALA A 51 -0.51 -1.62 13.16
CA ALA A 51 0.55 -2.30 13.90
C ALA A 51 -0.02 -3.06 15.12
N ASN A 52 0.48 -4.29 15.34
CA ASN A 52 -0.09 -5.24 16.29
C ASN A 52 -0.27 -4.65 17.70
N TYR A 53 0.69 -3.85 18.18
CA TYR A 53 0.67 -3.28 19.53
C TYR A 53 -0.54 -2.37 19.80
N ILE A 54 -1.04 -1.68 18.76
CA ILE A 54 -2.26 -0.84 18.84
C ILE A 54 -3.47 -1.69 19.19
N ASN A 55 -3.45 -2.94 18.75
CA ASN A 55 -4.52 -3.89 18.93
C ASN A 55 -4.35 -4.72 20.22
N GLY A 56 -3.41 -4.35 21.10
CA GLY A 56 -3.11 -5.04 22.35
C GLY A 56 -2.26 -6.31 22.19
N PHE A 57 -1.64 -6.52 21.02
CA PHE A 57 -0.80 -7.68 20.73
C PHE A 57 0.64 -7.24 20.44
N GLY A 58 1.63 -7.80 21.14
CA GLY A 58 3.05 -7.49 20.89
C GLY A 58 3.57 -6.25 21.64
N SER A 59 4.82 -5.88 21.36
CA SER A 59 5.55 -4.80 22.03
C SER A 59 5.58 -3.50 21.22
N TYR A 60 5.61 -2.34 21.89
CA TYR A 60 5.91 -1.05 21.25
C TYR A 60 7.19 -1.09 20.40
N LYS A 61 8.19 -1.89 20.80
CA LYS A 61 9.44 -2.01 20.04
C LYS A 61 9.26 -2.62 18.65
N GLU A 62 8.17 -3.35 18.39
CA GLU A 62 7.93 -4.03 17.12
C GLU A 62 7.50 -3.10 15.99
N MET A 63 7.17 -1.85 16.29
CA MET A 63 6.82 -0.85 15.27
C MET A 63 7.87 0.24 15.12
N LEU A 64 9.01 0.05 15.76
CA LEU A 64 10.22 0.81 15.50
C LEU A 64 10.90 0.21 14.27
N PHE A 65 11.23 1.06 13.30
CA PHE A 65 12.00 0.63 12.12
C PHE A 65 13.47 0.98 12.31
N ALA A 66 14.37 0.13 11.82
CA ALA A 66 15.79 0.45 11.77
C ALA A 66 16.05 1.57 10.75
N THR A 67 16.98 2.47 11.05
CA THR A 67 17.47 3.49 10.10
C THR A 67 18.85 3.13 9.58
N THR A 68 19.23 3.73 8.44
CA THR A 68 20.50 3.47 7.76
C THR A 68 21.72 3.90 8.57
N ASP A 69 21.57 4.83 9.51
CA ASP A 69 22.61 5.30 10.44
C ASP A 69 22.72 4.45 11.73
N GLY A 70 21.98 3.35 11.83
CA GLY A 70 21.95 2.47 13.01
C GLY A 70 21.03 2.96 14.13
N GLY A 71 20.27 4.03 13.90
CA GLY A 71 19.23 4.53 14.78
C GLY A 71 17.90 3.80 14.63
N VAL A 72 16.83 4.51 15.02
CA VAL A 72 15.47 4.01 15.01
C VAL A 72 14.52 5.09 14.51
N PHE A 73 13.65 4.71 13.58
CA PHE A 73 12.53 5.51 13.11
C PHE A 73 11.27 5.16 13.90
N MET A 74 10.55 6.20 14.33
CA MET A 74 9.28 6.08 15.05
C MET A 74 8.11 6.51 14.16
N PRO A 75 7.22 5.59 13.75
CA PRO A 75 6.04 5.95 12.97
C PRO A 75 4.98 6.66 13.82
N LYS A 76 4.08 7.37 13.15
CA LYS A 76 2.86 7.94 13.74
C LYS A 76 1.96 6.83 14.26
N TYR A 77 1.14 7.13 15.27
CA TYR A 77 0.20 6.15 15.82
C TYR A 77 -0.71 5.50 14.77
N GLU A 78 -1.33 6.29 13.88
CA GLU A 78 -2.27 5.80 12.85
C GLU A 78 -1.61 5.36 11.53
N HIS A 79 -0.35 4.91 11.54
CA HIS A 79 0.25 4.38 10.31
C HIS A 79 -0.38 3.05 9.87
N ARG A 80 -0.11 2.64 8.63
CA ARG A 80 -0.48 1.32 8.10
C ARG A 80 0.71 0.59 7.52
N HIS A 81 0.77 -0.71 7.79
CA HIS A 81 1.61 -1.63 7.04
C HIS A 81 0.81 -2.16 5.86
N ILE A 82 1.39 -2.14 4.67
CA ILE A 82 0.82 -2.71 3.47
C ILE A 82 1.44 -4.10 3.30
N SER A 83 0.59 -5.12 3.20
CA SER A 83 0.98 -6.43 2.70
C SER A 83 0.31 -6.67 1.36
N LEU A 84 1.10 -7.15 0.41
CA LEU A 84 0.64 -7.44 -0.95
C LEU A 84 0.34 -8.92 -1.06
N HIS A 85 -0.70 -9.24 -1.80
CA HIS A 85 -1.10 -10.61 -2.08
C HIS A 85 -1.52 -10.74 -3.54
N THR A 86 -1.34 -11.93 -4.09
CA THR A 86 -1.94 -12.34 -5.37
C THR A 86 -3.08 -13.34 -5.10
N ILE A 87 -4.04 -13.41 -6.02
CA ILE A 87 -5.09 -14.43 -6.01
C ILE A 87 -4.73 -15.51 -7.03
N SER A 88 -4.62 -16.75 -6.57
CA SER A 88 -4.38 -17.90 -7.45
C SER A 88 -5.61 -18.27 -8.27
N ASP A 89 -5.44 -19.10 -9.29
CA ASP A 89 -6.54 -19.67 -10.08
C ASP A 89 -7.52 -20.50 -9.23
N ALA A 90 -7.06 -21.02 -8.08
CA ALA A 90 -7.88 -21.73 -7.12
C ALA A 90 -8.59 -20.80 -6.12
N GLU A 91 -8.61 -19.49 -6.36
CA GLU A 91 -9.21 -18.48 -5.48
C GLU A 91 -8.58 -18.48 -4.09
N GLN A 92 -7.25 -18.59 -4.02
CA GLN A 92 -6.52 -18.53 -2.76
C GLN A 92 -5.68 -17.27 -2.68
N LEU A 93 -5.70 -16.63 -1.52
CA LEU A 93 -4.86 -15.48 -1.20
C LEU A 93 -3.44 -15.96 -0.88
N ILE A 94 -2.48 -15.58 -1.72
CA ILE A 94 -1.07 -15.91 -1.56
C ILE A 94 -0.31 -14.61 -1.28
N GLN A 95 0.47 -14.58 -0.20
CA GLN A 95 1.33 -13.43 0.08
C GLN A 95 2.33 -13.26 -1.06
N LEU A 96 2.40 -12.05 -1.60
CA LEU A 96 3.25 -11.74 -2.73
C LEU A 96 4.62 -11.31 -2.19
N ASP A 97 5.65 -12.09 -2.51
CA ASP A 97 7.02 -11.63 -2.37
C ASP A 97 7.30 -10.58 -3.45
N ALA A 98 8.02 -9.50 -3.11
CA ALA A 98 8.25 -8.38 -4.01
C ALA A 98 8.87 -8.80 -5.36
N ASP A 99 9.66 -9.88 -5.36
CA ASP A 99 10.34 -10.44 -6.54
C ASP A 99 9.43 -11.29 -7.44
N ALA A 100 8.20 -11.58 -7.00
CA ALA A 100 7.26 -12.41 -7.75
C ALA A 100 6.49 -11.63 -8.84
N VAL A 101 6.62 -10.30 -8.89
CA VAL A 101 6.00 -9.48 -9.95
C VAL A 101 6.86 -9.56 -11.22
N PRO A 102 6.29 -9.99 -12.37
CA PRO A 102 7.05 -10.05 -13.61
C PRO A 102 7.62 -8.67 -13.99
N PRO A 103 8.92 -8.56 -14.35
CA PRO A 103 9.57 -7.29 -14.64
C PRO A 103 8.86 -6.43 -15.68
N GLU A 104 8.25 -7.06 -16.69
CA GLU A 104 7.48 -6.40 -17.75
C GLU A 104 6.22 -5.69 -17.24
N PHE A 105 5.66 -6.12 -16.11
CA PHE A 105 4.48 -5.51 -15.49
C PHE A 105 4.80 -4.72 -14.23
N ALA A 106 6.04 -4.76 -13.74
CA ALA A 106 6.43 -4.14 -12.47
C ALA A 106 6.07 -2.65 -12.39
N SER A 107 6.29 -1.89 -13.47
CA SER A 107 5.95 -0.46 -13.54
C SER A 107 4.44 -0.21 -13.42
N LEU A 108 3.63 -0.98 -14.14
CA LEU A 108 2.17 -0.89 -14.10
C LEU A 108 1.62 -1.36 -12.75
N PHE A 109 2.19 -2.43 -12.21
CA PHE A 109 1.87 -2.97 -10.90
C PHE A 109 2.06 -1.91 -9.80
N VAL A 110 3.24 -1.29 -9.76
CA VAL A 110 3.56 -0.23 -8.80
C VAL A 110 2.61 0.96 -8.93
N PHE A 111 2.31 1.35 -10.16
CA PHE A 111 1.38 2.45 -10.42
C PHE A 111 -0.03 2.15 -9.90
N THR A 112 -0.54 0.94 -10.16
CA THR A 112 -1.85 0.49 -9.68
C THR A 112 -1.86 0.31 -8.16
N LEU A 113 -0.77 -0.17 -7.54
CA LEU A 113 -0.63 -0.24 -6.09
C LEU A 113 -0.70 1.15 -5.44
N LEU A 114 -0.03 2.14 -6.03
CA LEU A 114 -0.13 3.51 -5.54
C LEU A 114 -1.56 4.06 -5.68
N LYS A 115 -2.26 3.76 -6.79
CA LYS A 115 -3.70 4.09 -6.93
C LYS A 115 -4.56 3.42 -5.86
N ALA A 116 -4.32 2.14 -5.56
CA ALA A 116 -5.01 1.43 -4.47
C ALA A 116 -4.73 2.08 -3.10
N THR A 117 -3.49 2.53 -2.87
CA THR A 117 -3.15 3.26 -1.64
C THR A 117 -3.85 4.62 -1.55
N LEU A 118 -3.97 5.33 -2.67
CA LEU A 118 -4.75 6.58 -2.74
C LEU A 118 -6.23 6.33 -2.46
N GLU A 119 -6.80 5.25 -2.99
CA GLU A 119 -8.19 4.89 -2.73
C GLU A 119 -8.44 4.57 -1.25
N TYR A 120 -7.50 3.86 -0.62
CA TYR A 120 -7.50 3.68 0.83
C TYR A 120 -7.44 5.02 1.58
N GLN A 121 -6.54 5.92 1.20
CA GLN A 121 -6.38 7.23 1.84
C GLN A 121 -7.64 8.09 1.72
N ARG A 122 -8.34 8.05 0.58
CA ARG A 122 -9.60 8.78 0.37
C ARG A 122 -10.68 8.36 1.35
N SER A 123 -10.78 7.06 1.60
CA SER A 123 -11.72 6.47 2.57
C SER A 123 -11.26 6.71 4.02
N ASN A 124 -9.94 6.76 4.26
CA ASN A 124 -9.32 6.86 5.58
C ASN A 124 -8.41 8.09 5.70
N ARG A 125 -8.96 9.31 5.55
CA ARG A 125 -8.17 10.57 5.47
C ARG A 125 -7.25 10.86 6.66
N HIS A 126 -7.54 10.27 7.82
CA HIS A 126 -6.72 10.41 9.02
C HIS A 126 -5.43 9.57 8.97
N VAL A 127 -5.43 8.51 8.15
CA VAL A 127 -4.24 7.71 7.85
C VAL A 127 -3.50 8.37 6.71
N ASN A 128 -2.22 8.62 6.92
CA ASN A 128 -1.40 9.23 5.88
C ASN A 128 0.03 8.72 5.82
N GLN A 129 0.41 7.77 6.68
CA GLN A 129 1.74 7.19 6.72
C GLN A 129 1.65 5.68 6.45
N TYR A 130 2.44 5.21 5.50
CA TYR A 130 2.38 3.85 4.98
C TYR A 130 3.77 3.24 4.93
N PHE A 131 3.84 1.94 5.24
CA PHE A 131 5.07 1.16 5.23
C PHE A 131 4.83 -0.17 4.54
N PHE A 132 5.81 -0.67 3.81
CA PHE A 132 5.77 -2.00 3.24
C PHE A 132 7.18 -2.55 3.08
N HIS A 133 7.25 -3.88 3.03
CA HIS A 133 8.49 -4.60 2.88
C HIS A 133 8.80 -4.80 1.39
N SER A 134 10.03 -4.51 0.96
CA SER A 134 10.51 -4.75 -0.40
C SER A 134 11.98 -5.15 -0.37
N ASP A 135 12.25 -6.44 -0.56
CA ASP A 135 13.62 -6.96 -0.68
C ASP A 135 14.24 -6.72 -2.06
N GLY A 136 13.43 -6.35 -3.07
CA GLY A 136 13.84 -6.18 -4.46
C GLY A 136 13.56 -4.79 -5.05
N GLU A 137 13.45 -4.74 -6.37
CA GLU A 137 13.32 -3.51 -7.18
C GLU A 137 12.00 -2.75 -6.97
N LEU A 138 11.02 -3.35 -6.28
CA LEU A 138 9.70 -2.76 -6.10
C LEU A 138 9.77 -1.43 -5.31
N GLY A 139 10.62 -1.35 -4.29
CA GLY A 139 10.86 -0.13 -3.51
C GLY A 139 11.36 1.05 -4.35
N PRO A 140 12.50 0.91 -5.07
CA PRO A 140 12.97 1.91 -6.02
C PRO A 140 11.94 2.29 -7.09
N LEU A 141 11.21 1.31 -7.65
CA LEU A 141 10.15 1.55 -8.64
C LEU A 141 9.01 2.38 -8.05
N VAL A 142 8.58 2.11 -6.81
CA VAL A 142 7.55 2.88 -6.11
C VAL A 142 7.92 4.36 -6.01
N LYS A 143 9.18 4.66 -5.68
CA LYS A 143 9.68 6.05 -5.62
C LYS A 143 9.60 6.74 -6.97
N MET A 144 10.09 6.09 -8.02
CA MET A 144 10.12 6.64 -9.38
C MET A 144 8.72 6.90 -9.95
N ARG A 145 7.77 5.99 -9.71
CA ARG A 145 6.41 6.09 -10.28
C ARG A 145 5.48 7.03 -9.50
N ALA A 146 5.88 7.44 -8.30
CA ALA A 146 5.06 8.30 -7.46
C ALA A 146 4.78 9.66 -8.11
N ASP A 147 5.79 10.29 -8.72
CA ASP A 147 5.65 11.61 -9.36
C ASP A 147 4.67 11.60 -10.54
N GLU A 148 4.67 10.51 -11.33
CA GLU A 148 3.73 10.33 -12.43
C GLU A 148 2.29 10.26 -11.92
N LEU A 149 2.06 9.53 -10.82
CA LEU A 149 0.73 9.44 -10.22
C LEU A 149 0.28 10.78 -9.65
N LEU A 150 1.18 11.51 -8.98
CA LEU A 150 0.86 12.84 -8.46
C LEU A 150 0.45 13.81 -9.57
N THR A 151 1.08 13.69 -10.74
CA THR A 151 0.71 14.45 -11.94
C THR A 151 -0.69 14.07 -12.44
N GLU A 152 -1.02 12.77 -12.49
CA GLU A 152 -2.36 12.30 -12.91
C GLU A 152 -3.47 12.83 -11.99
N ILE A 153 -3.25 12.86 -10.68
CA ILE A 153 -4.25 13.35 -9.71
C ILE A 153 -4.28 14.88 -9.56
N GLY A 154 -3.60 15.61 -10.46
CA GLY A 154 -3.63 17.07 -10.52
C GLY A 154 -2.98 17.77 -9.32
N GLY A 155 -2.03 17.12 -8.65
CA GLY A 155 -1.29 17.70 -7.53
C GLY A 155 -2.14 17.95 -6.28
N ALA A 156 -3.27 17.25 -6.09
CA ALA A 156 -4.08 17.37 -4.87
C ALA A 156 -3.37 16.82 -3.62
N LEU A 157 -2.43 15.90 -3.82
CA LEU A 157 -1.61 15.29 -2.79
C LEU A 157 -0.13 15.41 -3.18
N SER A 158 0.75 15.34 -2.19
CA SER A 158 2.17 15.07 -2.35
C SER A 158 2.54 13.79 -1.63
N ILE A 159 3.60 13.13 -2.09
CA ILE A 159 4.20 11.96 -1.46
C ILE A 159 5.58 12.34 -0.93
N THR A 160 5.93 11.87 0.26
CA THR A 160 7.25 12.06 0.85
C THR A 160 7.75 10.72 1.34
N PHE A 161 8.86 10.24 0.78
CA PHE A 161 9.51 9.00 1.18
C PHE A 161 10.45 9.22 2.36
N TYR A 162 10.52 8.23 3.25
CA TYR A 162 11.45 8.22 4.38
C TYR A 162 12.76 7.57 3.95
N GLU A 163 13.69 8.36 3.42
CA GLU A 163 15.00 7.89 2.93
C GLU A 163 15.92 7.34 4.04
N GLU A 164 15.64 7.68 5.29
CA GLU A 164 16.40 7.21 6.45
C GLU A 164 16.11 5.76 6.84
N LEU A 165 15.01 5.17 6.36
CA LEU A 165 14.65 3.79 6.67
C LEU A 165 15.68 2.81 6.08
N ALA A 166 16.13 1.87 6.89
CA ALA A 166 16.97 0.78 6.42
C ALA A 166 16.16 -0.19 5.57
N ALA A 167 16.79 -0.68 4.49
CA ALA A 167 16.25 -1.80 3.74
C ALA A 167 15.98 -3.00 4.67
N PRO A 168 14.94 -3.80 4.41
CA PRO A 168 14.06 -3.78 3.23
C PRO A 168 12.79 -2.92 3.40
N MET A 169 12.74 -2.05 4.40
CA MET A 169 11.55 -1.25 4.67
C MET A 169 11.45 -0.05 3.73
N VAL A 170 10.31 0.11 3.08
CA VAL A 170 9.96 1.31 2.32
C VAL A 170 8.81 2.00 3.04
N GLY A 171 8.97 3.30 3.31
CA GLY A 171 7.95 4.09 3.98
C GLY A 171 7.73 5.41 3.27
N PHE A 172 6.48 5.88 3.30
CA PHE A 172 6.12 7.18 2.76
C PHE A 172 4.94 7.81 3.49
N THR A 173 4.69 9.07 3.19
CA THR A 173 3.53 9.81 3.66
C THR A 173 2.84 10.54 2.53
N LEU A 174 1.52 10.49 2.53
CA LEU A 174 0.66 11.28 1.66
C LEU A 174 0.21 12.54 2.40
N ILE A 175 0.39 13.71 1.79
CA ILE A 175 0.04 14.99 2.39
C ILE A 175 -0.85 15.75 1.40
N ALA A 176 -1.90 16.41 1.89
CA ALA A 176 -2.64 17.36 1.05
C ALA A 176 -1.67 18.43 0.53
N ALA A 177 -1.63 18.64 -0.78
CA ALA A 177 -0.85 19.73 -1.32
C ALA A 177 -1.39 21.03 -0.73
N GLN A 178 -0.51 21.86 -0.18
CA GLN A 178 -0.89 23.20 0.22
C GLN A 178 -1.36 23.92 -1.05
N ARG A 179 -2.63 24.35 -1.09
CA ARG A 179 -3.07 25.31 -2.10
C ARG A 179 -2.14 26.50 -1.93
N ALA A 180 -1.38 26.84 -2.98
CA ALA A 180 -0.69 28.11 -3.02
C ALA A 180 -1.76 29.18 -2.77
N GLU A 181 -1.74 29.77 -1.58
CA GLU A 181 -2.53 30.96 -1.29
C GLU A 181 -2.08 31.99 -2.31
N THR A 182 -2.92 32.19 -3.32
CA THR A 182 -2.70 33.23 -4.31
C THR A 182 -2.84 34.53 -3.54
N ALA A 183 -1.71 35.10 -3.16
CA ALA A 183 -1.64 36.44 -2.58
C ALA A 183 -2.41 37.38 -3.52
N ARG A 184 -3.50 37.92 -3.01
CA ARG A 184 -4.23 39.04 -3.62
C ARG A 184 -3.71 40.34 -3.06
#